data_AF-A0AAD6HCT8-F1
#
_entry.id   AF-A0AAD6HCT8-F1
#
_cell.length_a   1.000
_cell.length_b   1.000
_cell.length_c   1.000
_cell.angle_alpha   90.00
_cell.angle_beta   90.00
_cell.angle_gamma   90.00
#
_symmetry.space_group_name_H-M   'P 1'
#
loop_
_entity.id
_entity.type
_entity.pdbx_description
1 polymer ?
#
loop_
_entity_poly.entity_id
_entity_poly.type
_entity_poly.pdbx_seq_one_letter_code
_entity_poly.pdbx_strand_id
1 'polypeptide(L)'
;MTLESDAMAGATIELLEARLRRLAYLLGGATDWTGSPTAPEKPASHDETVSRRLVRLEREMERLSRNVPAVRDVIQLHDRFPELFQTPNPQYIPEGLSPRTLASIVLSYATAFPETASRLTSLNDLPIPDPESSAALIELQPQMDRVAQTQIEQAAAISELRIRTAQVLQRWYEVGLVGSGECWAEWEGRLEGVEREVRRREVIKEKRENEI
;
A
#
# COMPACT_ATOMS: atom_id res chain seq x y z
N MET A 1 1.18 -38.94 -52.33
CA MET A 1 0.02 -38.12 -52.73
C MET A 1 -1.05 -37.95 -51.65
N THR A 2 -1.73 -38.98 -51.13
CA THR A 2 -2.76 -38.77 -50.07
C THR A 2 -2.19 -38.46 -48.68
N LEU A 3 -1.04 -39.04 -48.33
CA LEU A 3 -0.35 -38.77 -47.05
C LEU A 3 0.27 -37.36 -46.99
N GLU A 4 0.73 -36.84 -48.13
CA GLU A 4 1.29 -35.49 -48.23
C GLU A 4 0.18 -34.42 -48.15
N SER A 5 -0.99 -34.68 -48.73
CA SER A 5 -2.14 -33.77 -48.59
C SER A 5 -2.66 -33.72 -47.16
N ASP A 6 -2.63 -34.85 -46.44
CA ASP A 6 -3.09 -34.92 -45.04
C ASP A 6 -2.10 -34.23 -44.09
N ALA A 7 -0.79 -34.38 -44.32
CA ALA A 7 0.24 -33.65 -43.58
C ALA A 7 0.20 -32.13 -43.83
N MET A 8 -0.04 -31.70 -45.09
CA MET A 8 -0.21 -30.28 -45.41
C MET A 8 -1.51 -29.72 -44.81
N ALA A 9 -2.59 -30.49 -44.81
CA ALA A 9 -3.83 -30.10 -44.16
C ALA A 9 -3.61 -29.90 -42.64
N GLY A 10 -2.93 -30.83 -41.97
CA GLY A 10 -2.56 -30.72 -40.56
C GLY A 10 -1.75 -29.46 -40.27
N ALA A 11 -0.68 -29.21 -41.03
CA ALA A 11 0.16 -28.02 -40.86
C ALA A 11 -0.62 -26.70 -41.09
N THR A 12 -1.56 -26.67 -42.03
CA THR A 12 -2.41 -25.49 -42.24
C THR A 12 -3.41 -25.28 -41.11
N ILE A 13 -3.96 -26.34 -40.53
CA ILE A 13 -4.88 -26.27 -39.39
C ILE A 13 -4.13 -25.78 -38.15
N GLU A 14 -2.94 -26.29 -37.87
CA GLU A 14 -2.10 -25.82 -36.77
C GLU A 14 -1.73 -24.34 -36.92
N LEU A 15 -1.38 -23.90 -38.13
CA LEU A 15 -1.10 -22.49 -38.41
C LEU A 15 -2.35 -21.61 -38.20
N LEU A 16 -3.51 -22.06 -38.66
CA LEU A 16 -4.78 -21.34 -38.46
C LEU A 16 -5.16 -21.30 -36.99
N GLU A 17 -4.95 -22.38 -36.24
CA GLU A 17 -5.20 -22.45 -34.82
C GLU A 17 -4.27 -21.52 -34.03
N ALA A 18 -2.96 -21.52 -34.32
CA ALA A 18 -2.01 -20.60 -33.71
C ALA A 18 -2.39 -19.13 -33.99
N ARG A 19 -2.83 -18.84 -35.21
CA ARG A 19 -3.30 -17.51 -35.58
C ARG A 19 -4.61 -17.14 -34.88
N LEU A 20 -5.55 -18.06 -34.76
CA LEU A 20 -6.82 -17.85 -34.04
C LEU A 20 -6.57 -17.62 -32.55
N ARG A 21 -5.68 -18.40 -31.92
CA ARG A 21 -5.26 -18.20 -30.52
C ARG A 21 -4.63 -16.82 -30.33
N ARG A 22 -3.77 -16.38 -31.25
CA ARG A 22 -3.19 -15.03 -31.21
C ARG A 22 -4.25 -13.93 -31.35
N LEU A 23 -5.21 -14.10 -32.27
CA LEU A 23 -6.32 -13.16 -32.42
C LEU A 23 -7.23 -13.13 -31.17
N ALA A 24 -7.51 -14.29 -30.57
CA ALA A 24 -8.25 -14.40 -29.32
C ALA A 24 -7.53 -13.67 -28.18
N TYR A 25 -6.21 -13.84 -28.06
CA TYR A 25 -5.40 -13.10 -27.11
C TYR A 25 -5.45 -11.59 -27.33
N LEU A 26 -5.31 -11.13 -28.58
CA LEU A 26 -5.38 -9.70 -28.90
C LEU A 26 -6.75 -9.09 -28.59
N LEU A 27 -7.82 -9.89 -28.70
CA LEU A 27 -9.18 -9.42 -28.48
C LEU A 27 -9.60 -9.45 -27.00
N GLY A 28 -9.20 -10.50 -26.27
CA GLY A 28 -9.59 -10.71 -24.88
C GLY A 28 -8.56 -10.23 -23.85
N GLY A 29 -7.27 -10.20 -24.19
CA GLY A 29 -6.16 -9.87 -23.29
C GLY A 29 -5.93 -10.86 -22.15
N ALA A 30 -6.81 -11.87 -22.00
CA ALA A 30 -6.75 -12.88 -20.96
C ALA A 30 -5.94 -14.10 -21.41
N THR A 31 -5.04 -14.55 -20.54
CA THR A 31 -4.33 -15.82 -20.67
C THR A 31 -4.55 -16.63 -19.42
N ASP A 32 -4.75 -17.93 -19.58
CA ASP A 32 -4.68 -18.85 -18.46
C ASP A 32 -3.24 -18.89 -17.90
N TRP A 33 -3.07 -19.40 -16.67
CA TRP A 33 -1.77 -19.52 -16.01
C TRP A 33 -0.71 -20.29 -16.83
N THR A 34 -1.15 -21.10 -17.80
CA THR A 34 -0.31 -21.87 -18.73
C THR A 34 0.14 -21.09 -19.97
N GLY A 35 -0.24 -19.81 -20.10
CA GLY A 35 0.10 -18.96 -21.25
C GLY A 35 -0.71 -19.25 -22.52
N SER A 36 -1.69 -20.16 -22.45
CA SER A 36 -2.66 -20.36 -23.54
C SER A 36 -3.73 -19.26 -23.49
N PRO A 37 -4.06 -18.61 -24.62
CA PRO A 37 -5.17 -17.66 -24.68
C PRO A 37 -6.49 -18.36 -24.36
N THR A 38 -7.18 -17.89 -23.33
CA THR A 38 -8.52 -18.39 -22.97
C THR A 38 -9.48 -18.01 -24.09
N ALA A 39 -10.36 -18.92 -24.51
CA ALA A 39 -11.38 -18.59 -25.49
C ALA A 39 -12.26 -17.45 -24.93
N PRO A 40 -12.52 -16.39 -25.71
CA PRO A 40 -13.30 -15.26 -25.21
C PRO A 40 -14.69 -15.75 -24.80
N GLU A 41 -15.11 -15.43 -23.58
CA GLU A 41 -16.47 -15.73 -23.13
C GLU A 41 -17.48 -15.06 -24.08
N LYS A 42 -18.55 -15.79 -24.40
CA LYS A 42 -19.61 -15.24 -25.25
C LYS A 42 -20.21 -14.05 -24.50
N PRO A 43 -20.20 -12.83 -25.07
CA PRO A 43 -20.65 -11.64 -24.36
C PRO A 43 -22.10 -11.82 -23.95
N ALA A 44 -22.39 -11.63 -22.66
CA ALA A 44 -23.73 -11.80 -22.09
C ALA A 44 -24.71 -10.73 -22.60
N SER A 45 -24.17 -9.59 -23.06
CA SER A 45 -24.93 -8.48 -23.63
C SER A 45 -24.20 -7.87 -24.83
N HIS A 46 -24.96 -7.32 -25.78
CA HIS A 46 -24.41 -6.59 -26.93
C HIS A 46 -23.53 -5.39 -26.54
N ASP A 47 -23.70 -4.85 -25.33
CA ASP A 47 -22.86 -3.76 -24.80
C ASP A 47 -21.42 -4.16 -24.48
N GLU A 48 -21.17 -5.46 -24.29
CA GLU A 48 -19.84 -5.99 -23.99
C GLU A 48 -19.03 -6.31 -25.25
N THR A 49 -19.65 -6.16 -26.43
CA THR A 49 -18.97 -6.36 -27.71
C THR A 49 -17.80 -5.37 -27.88
N VAL A 50 -16.72 -5.87 -28.48
CA VAL A 50 -15.47 -5.10 -28.69
C VAL A 50 -15.72 -3.84 -29.52
N SER A 51 -16.59 -3.91 -30.51
CA SER A 51 -16.97 -2.76 -31.33
C SER A 51 -17.62 -1.65 -30.50
N ARG A 52 -18.55 -1.98 -29.59
CA ARG A 52 -19.16 -0.97 -28.70
C ARG A 52 -18.17 -0.42 -27.68
N ARG A 53 -17.25 -1.25 -27.16
CA ARG A 53 -16.17 -0.80 -26.27
C ARG A 53 -15.24 0.19 -26.98
N LEU A 54 -14.85 -0.08 -28.22
CA LEU A 54 -14.04 0.84 -29.01
C LEU A 54 -14.77 2.17 -29.29
N VAL A 55 -16.03 2.12 -29.71
CA VAL A 55 -16.84 3.33 -29.94
C VAL A 55 -17.09 4.12 -28.65
N ARG A 56 -17.15 3.44 -27.49
CA ARG A 56 -17.19 4.12 -26.19
C ARG A 56 -15.87 4.81 -25.88
N LEU A 57 -14.75 4.11 -26.08
CA LEU A 57 -13.41 4.65 -25.84
C LEU A 57 -13.12 5.84 -26.75
N GLU A 58 -13.55 5.78 -28.01
CA GLU A 58 -13.47 6.89 -28.97
C GLU A 58 -14.27 8.11 -28.49
N ARG A 59 -15.52 7.90 -28.04
CA ARG A 59 -16.34 8.98 -27.45
C ARG A 59 -15.72 9.56 -26.18
N GLU A 60 -15.12 8.73 -25.33
CA GLU A 60 -14.41 9.17 -24.13
C GLU A 60 -13.13 9.94 -24.48
N MET A 61 -12.37 9.51 -25.48
CA MET A 61 -11.20 10.20 -26.01
C MET A 61 -11.58 11.55 -26.63
N GLU A 62 -12.68 11.62 -27.39
CA GLU A 62 -13.18 12.87 -27.97
C GLU A 62 -13.65 13.85 -26.89
N ARG A 63 -14.27 13.34 -25.81
CA ARG A 63 -14.57 14.17 -24.64
C ARG A 63 -13.29 14.66 -23.96
N LEU A 64 -12.29 13.79 -23.83
CA LEU A 64 -11.02 14.13 -23.19
C LEU A 64 -10.22 15.14 -24.01
N SER A 65 -10.21 15.03 -25.35
CA SER A 65 -9.53 15.98 -26.24
C SER A 65 -10.16 17.38 -26.21
N ARG A 66 -11.47 17.48 -25.97
CA ARG A 66 -12.17 18.76 -25.77
C ARG A 66 -11.86 19.40 -24.42
N ASN A 67 -11.69 18.59 -23.36
CA ASN A 67 -11.50 19.08 -22.00
C ASN A 67 -10.03 19.29 -21.62
N VAL A 68 -9.11 18.53 -22.21
CA VAL A 68 -7.68 18.52 -21.85
C VAL A 68 -6.83 18.95 -23.06
N PRO A 69 -6.17 20.12 -23.01
CA PRO A 69 -5.40 20.64 -24.14
C PRO A 69 -4.22 19.73 -24.51
N ALA A 70 -3.58 19.07 -23.53
CA ALA A 70 -2.46 18.17 -23.79
C ALA A 70 -2.84 16.97 -24.70
N VAL A 71 -4.06 16.43 -24.56
CA VAL A 71 -4.53 15.31 -25.39
C VAL A 71 -4.73 15.77 -26.83
N ARG A 72 -5.26 16.99 -27.02
CA ARG A 72 -5.38 17.62 -28.34
C ARG A 72 -4.00 17.84 -28.98
N ASP A 73 -3.02 18.30 -28.20
CA ASP A 73 -1.67 18.56 -28.71
C ASP A 73 -0.97 17.26 -29.12
N VAL A 74 -1.19 16.16 -28.39
CA VAL A 74 -0.67 14.82 -28.75
C VAL A 74 -1.35 14.28 -30.02
N ILE A 75 -2.67 14.47 -30.19
CA ILE A 75 -3.37 14.08 -31.42
C ILE A 75 -2.82 14.87 -32.61
N GLN A 76 -2.64 16.18 -32.48
CA GLN A 76 -2.03 17.01 -33.53
C GLN A 76 -0.58 16.61 -33.83
N LEU A 77 0.17 16.18 -32.81
CA LEU A 77 1.52 15.69 -32.99
C LEU A 77 1.55 14.37 -33.76
N HIS A 78 0.62 13.46 -33.45
CA HIS A 78 0.44 12.20 -34.16
C HIS A 78 0.09 12.44 -35.64
N ASP A 79 -0.86 13.33 -35.91
CA ASP A 79 -1.28 13.66 -37.28
C ASP A 79 -0.15 14.31 -38.09
N ARG A 80 0.66 15.16 -37.45
CA ARG A 80 1.75 15.89 -38.12
C ARG A 80 3.01 15.03 -38.30
N PHE A 81 3.26 14.09 -37.40
CA PHE A 81 4.45 13.23 -37.43
C PHE A 81 4.09 11.77 -37.15
N PRO A 82 3.40 11.09 -38.08
CA PRO A 82 3.06 9.68 -37.94
C PRO A 82 4.30 8.79 -37.84
N GLU A 83 5.43 9.24 -38.39
CA GLU A 83 6.72 8.54 -38.34
C GLU A 83 7.31 8.41 -36.93
N LEU A 84 6.93 9.27 -35.97
CA LEU A 84 7.43 9.17 -34.58
C LEU A 84 6.81 7.99 -33.82
N PHE A 85 5.64 7.53 -34.25
CA PHE A 85 4.86 6.50 -33.55
C PHE A 85 4.84 5.16 -34.28
N GLN A 86 5.34 5.12 -35.53
CA GLN A 86 5.60 3.88 -36.24
C GLN A 86 7.00 3.40 -35.86
N THR A 87 7.13 2.19 -35.31
CA THR A 87 8.43 1.55 -35.14
C THR A 87 9.10 1.44 -36.51
N PRO A 88 10.23 2.13 -36.75
CA PRO A 88 10.92 2.02 -38.02
C PRO A 88 11.34 0.58 -38.22
N ASN A 89 11.16 0.09 -39.44
CA ASN A 89 11.56 -1.27 -39.81
C ASN A 89 13.06 -1.43 -39.53
N PRO A 90 13.51 -2.40 -38.72
CA PRO A 90 14.91 -2.50 -38.27
C PRO A 90 15.92 -2.72 -39.39
N GLN A 91 15.46 -2.96 -40.62
CA GLN A 91 16.27 -3.15 -41.81
C GLN A 91 16.49 -1.85 -42.62
N TYR A 92 15.78 -0.77 -42.32
CA TYR A 92 15.95 0.52 -43.00
C TYR A 92 16.73 1.49 -42.11
N ILE A 93 17.96 1.77 -42.51
CA ILE A 93 18.76 2.86 -41.93
C ILE A 93 18.09 4.17 -42.36
N PRO A 94 17.72 5.07 -41.44
CA PRO A 94 17.03 6.30 -41.80
C PRO A 94 17.91 7.18 -42.71
N GLU A 95 17.46 7.39 -43.95
CA GLU A 95 18.15 8.17 -44.99
C GLU A 95 18.23 9.69 -44.67
N GLY A 96 17.54 10.15 -43.62
CA GLY A 96 17.41 11.57 -43.30
C GLY A 96 18.60 12.22 -42.58
N LEU A 97 19.57 11.44 -42.10
CA LEU A 97 20.71 11.97 -41.32
C LEU A 97 22.01 11.82 -42.10
N SER A 98 22.62 12.96 -42.45
CA SER A 98 23.94 12.96 -43.09
C SER A 98 24.97 12.23 -42.20
N PRO A 99 25.93 11.49 -42.77
CA PRO A 99 26.94 10.76 -42.00
C PRO A 99 27.78 11.70 -41.10
N ARG A 100 27.88 12.97 -41.48
CA ARG A 100 28.52 14.03 -40.67
C ARG A 100 27.72 14.35 -39.41
N THR A 101 26.40 14.37 -39.49
CA THR A 101 25.51 14.57 -38.33
C THR A 101 25.58 13.38 -37.38
N LEU A 102 25.57 12.15 -37.92
CA LEU A 102 25.74 10.93 -37.13
C LEU A 102 27.09 10.91 -36.40
N ALA A 103 28.18 11.25 -37.11
CA ALA A 103 29.50 11.36 -36.50
C ALA A 103 29.53 12.42 -35.39
N SER A 104 28.88 13.57 -35.58
CA SER A 104 28.80 14.61 -34.55
C SER A 104 28.01 14.17 -33.30
N ILE A 105 26.94 13.41 -33.48
CA ILE A 105 26.15 12.86 -32.38
C ILE A 105 26.98 11.81 -31.63
N VAL A 106 27.60 10.87 -32.35
CA VAL A 106 28.44 9.83 -31.74
C VAL A 106 29.64 10.47 -31.00
N LEU A 107 30.26 11.50 -31.57
CA LEU A 107 31.34 12.22 -30.89
C LEU A 107 30.85 12.97 -29.64
N SER A 108 29.64 13.54 -29.68
CA SER A 108 29.06 14.23 -28.52
C SER A 108 28.74 13.27 -27.37
N TYR A 109 28.41 12.02 -27.68
CA TYR A 109 28.18 10.95 -26.69
C TYR A 109 29.41 10.07 -26.45
N ALA A 110 30.56 10.37 -27.06
CA ALA A 110 31.75 9.50 -27.02
C ALA A 110 32.25 9.23 -25.60
N THR A 111 32.10 10.18 -24.67
CA THR A 111 32.49 10.03 -23.27
C THR A 111 31.46 9.26 -22.44
N ALA A 112 30.19 9.26 -22.84
CA ALA A 112 29.13 8.53 -22.16
C ALA A 112 29.22 7.01 -22.39
N PHE A 113 29.78 6.55 -23.52
CA PHE A 113 29.97 5.12 -23.79
C PHE A 113 30.96 4.44 -22.83
N PRO A 114 32.20 4.94 -22.60
CA PRO A 114 33.11 4.34 -21.63
C PRO A 114 32.61 4.50 -20.19
N GLU A 115 31.92 5.61 -19.86
CA GLU A 115 31.33 5.80 -18.54
C GLU A 115 30.20 4.79 -18.26
N THR A 116 29.30 4.57 -19.21
CA THR A 116 28.21 3.59 -19.07
C THR A 116 28.73 2.16 -19.09
N ALA A 117 29.73 1.85 -19.92
CA ALA A 117 30.41 0.56 -19.89
C ALA A 117 31.08 0.30 -18.53
N SER A 118 31.79 1.30 -17.98
CA SER A 118 32.38 1.19 -16.64
C SER A 118 31.33 1.01 -15.55
N ARG A 119 30.20 1.73 -15.62
CA ARG A 119 29.08 1.55 -14.69
C ARG A 119 28.42 0.18 -14.81
N LEU A 120 28.26 -0.36 -16.03
CA LEU A 120 27.70 -1.69 -16.25
C LEU A 120 28.64 -2.78 -15.76
N THR A 121 29.95 -2.66 -15.99
CA THR A 121 30.95 -3.57 -15.43
C THR A 121 30.92 -3.52 -13.90
N SER A 122 30.90 -2.31 -13.32
CA SER A 122 30.80 -2.14 -11.86
C SER A 122 29.49 -2.67 -11.27
N LEU A 123 28.38 -2.66 -12.03
CA LEU A 123 27.10 -3.24 -11.61
C LEU A 123 27.10 -4.76 -11.71
N ASN A 124 27.81 -5.31 -12.69
CA ASN A 124 27.99 -6.75 -12.84
C ASN A 124 28.88 -7.34 -11.73
N ASP A 125 29.79 -6.52 -11.19
CA ASP A 125 30.64 -6.88 -10.04
C ASP A 125 29.91 -6.81 -8.69
N LEU A 126 28.66 -6.31 -8.64
CA LEU A 126 27.84 -6.39 -7.43
C LEU A 126 27.29 -7.82 -7.30
N PRO A 127 27.67 -8.59 -6.26
CA PRO A 127 27.03 -9.87 -6.03
C PRO A 127 25.55 -9.64 -5.75
N ILE A 128 24.70 -10.22 -6.58
CA ILE A 128 23.27 -10.32 -6.30
C ILE A 128 23.17 -11.03 -4.94
N PRO A 129 22.48 -10.44 -3.93
CA PRO A 129 22.39 -11.04 -2.61
C PRO A 129 21.82 -12.45 -2.74
N ASP A 130 22.40 -13.37 -1.96
CA ASP A 130 22.09 -14.80 -2.01
C ASP A 130 20.56 -15.00 -1.91
N PRO A 131 19.91 -15.66 -2.89
CA PRO A 131 18.46 -15.86 -2.88
C PRO A 131 17.98 -16.55 -1.60
N GLU A 132 18.80 -17.38 -0.95
CA GLU A 132 18.46 -18.01 0.34
C GLU A 132 18.24 -16.97 1.45
N SER A 133 19.07 -15.93 1.49
CA SER A 133 18.91 -14.83 2.47
C SER A 133 17.62 -14.04 2.24
N SER A 134 17.25 -13.82 0.97
CA SER A 134 16.01 -13.13 0.62
C SER A 134 14.77 -13.99 0.91
N ALA A 135 14.86 -15.30 0.69
CA ALA A 135 13.80 -16.24 1.04
C ALA A 135 13.61 -16.34 2.57
N ALA A 136 14.70 -16.38 3.34
CA ALA A 136 14.64 -16.38 4.79
C ALA A 136 13.97 -15.12 5.36
N LEU A 137 14.17 -13.95 4.74
CA LEU A 137 13.46 -12.72 5.12
C LEU A 137 11.94 -12.82 4.87
N ILE A 138 11.54 -13.43 3.76
CA ILE A 138 10.12 -13.66 3.45
C ILE A 138 9.50 -14.66 4.44
N GLU A 139 10.25 -15.70 4.84
CA GLU A 139 9.81 -16.68 5.83
C GLU A 139 9.67 -16.10 7.25
N LEU A 140 10.42 -15.05 7.59
CA LEU A 140 10.33 -14.36 8.88
C LEU A 140 9.07 -13.47 8.99
N GLN A 141 8.53 -12.99 7.88
CA GLN A 141 7.34 -12.13 7.84
C GLN A 141 6.15 -12.66 8.68
N PRO A 142 5.68 -13.92 8.52
CA PRO A 142 4.57 -14.43 9.31
C PRO A 142 4.87 -14.53 10.81
N GLN A 143 6.15 -14.70 11.20
CA GLN A 143 6.52 -14.70 12.61
C GLN A 143 6.43 -13.31 13.21
N MET A 144 6.88 -12.29 12.47
CA MET A 144 6.74 -10.89 12.87
C MET A 144 5.26 -10.50 12.99
N ASP A 145 4.42 -10.92 12.06
CA ASP A 145 2.98 -10.63 12.09
C ASP A 145 2.30 -11.27 13.32
N ARG A 146 2.67 -12.50 13.67
CA ARG A 146 2.18 -13.16 14.90
C ARG A 146 2.58 -12.39 16.15
N VAL A 147 3.85 -11.99 16.25
CA VAL A 147 4.34 -11.21 17.41
C VAL A 147 3.62 -9.86 17.48
N ALA A 148 3.43 -9.18 16.35
CA ALA A 148 2.70 -7.92 16.29
C ALA A 148 1.24 -8.07 16.78
N GLN A 149 0.55 -9.15 16.38
CA GLN A 149 -0.80 -9.44 16.89
C GLN A 149 -0.80 -9.64 18.40
N THR A 150 0.15 -10.41 18.95
CA THR A 150 0.23 -10.61 20.41
C THR A 150 0.53 -9.32 21.15
N GLN A 151 1.31 -8.41 20.57
CA GLN A 151 1.60 -7.10 21.17
C GLN A 151 0.35 -6.22 21.22
N ILE A 152 -0.50 -6.26 20.18
CA ILE A 152 -1.77 -5.53 20.15
C ILE A 152 -2.71 -6.06 21.24
N GLU A 153 -2.83 -7.37 21.37
CA GLU A 153 -3.66 -8.01 22.41
C GLU A 153 -3.17 -7.67 23.82
N GLN A 154 -1.86 -7.73 24.05
CA GLN A 154 -1.25 -7.36 25.33
C GLN A 154 -1.46 -5.88 25.64
N ALA A 155 -1.30 -4.99 24.66
CA ALA A 155 -1.53 -3.56 24.85
C ALA A 155 -2.98 -3.26 25.24
N ALA A 156 -3.94 -3.94 24.62
CA ALA A 156 -5.35 -3.84 24.96
C ALA A 156 -5.60 -4.30 26.41
N ALA A 157 -5.11 -5.47 26.79
CA ALA A 157 -5.25 -6.00 28.15
C ALA A 157 -4.60 -5.10 29.20
N ILE A 158 -3.41 -4.56 28.93
CA ILE A 158 -2.72 -3.62 29.82
C ILE A 158 -3.54 -2.33 29.98
N SER A 159 -4.12 -1.81 28.90
CA SER A 159 -4.95 -0.60 28.97
C SER A 159 -6.21 -0.81 29.84
N GLU A 160 -6.86 -1.95 29.70
CA GLU A 160 -8.04 -2.32 30.50
C GLU A 160 -7.67 -2.48 31.99
N LEU A 161 -6.57 -3.20 32.27
CA LEU A 161 -6.07 -3.36 33.64
C LEU A 161 -5.69 -2.02 34.26
N ARG A 162 -5.09 -1.10 33.50
CA ARG A 162 -4.77 0.25 33.98
C ARG A 162 -6.03 1.03 34.36
N ILE A 163 -7.07 0.97 33.53
CA ILE A 163 -8.35 1.65 33.81
C ILE A 163 -8.98 1.07 35.09
N ARG A 164 -9.06 -0.27 35.20
CA ARG A 164 -9.62 -0.93 36.39
C ARG A 164 -8.83 -0.61 37.65
N THR A 165 -7.50 -0.63 37.57
CA THR A 165 -6.63 -0.32 38.71
C THR A 165 -6.79 1.13 39.13
N ALA A 166 -6.86 2.07 38.17
CA ALA A 166 -7.10 3.47 38.46
C ALA A 166 -8.44 3.70 39.18
N GLN A 167 -9.51 3.02 38.74
CA GLN A 167 -10.83 3.11 39.39
C GLN A 167 -10.81 2.56 40.82
N VAL A 168 -10.16 1.42 41.04
CA VAL A 168 -10.05 0.84 42.38
C VAL A 168 -9.23 1.74 43.30
N LEU A 169 -8.10 2.27 42.81
CA LEU A 169 -7.28 3.21 43.56
C LEU A 169 -8.05 4.49 43.89
N GLN A 170 -8.77 5.05 42.92
CA GLN A 170 -9.61 6.23 43.14
C GLN A 170 -10.64 5.97 44.25
N ARG A 171 -11.37 4.86 44.17
CA ARG A 171 -12.36 4.51 45.21
C ARG A 171 -11.70 4.29 46.57
N TRP A 172 -10.53 3.69 46.62
CA TRP A 172 -9.79 3.51 47.86
C TRP A 172 -9.31 4.84 48.45
N TYR A 173 -8.85 5.78 47.63
CA TYR A 173 -8.51 7.13 48.07
C TYR A 173 -9.72 7.88 48.61
N GLU A 174 -10.83 7.90 47.85
CA GLU A 174 -12.05 8.62 48.22
C GLU A 174 -12.69 8.06 49.50
N VAL A 175 -12.92 6.74 49.56
CA VAL A 175 -13.64 6.13 50.68
C VAL A 175 -12.69 5.78 51.82
N GLY A 176 -11.55 5.18 51.48
CA GLY A 176 -10.62 4.64 52.46
C GLY A 176 -9.83 5.75 53.15
N LEU A 177 -9.19 6.64 52.39
CA LEU A 177 -8.33 7.67 52.98
C LEU A 177 -9.11 8.93 53.36
N VAL A 178 -9.83 9.54 52.40
CA VAL A 178 -10.55 10.80 52.64
C VAL A 178 -11.73 10.56 53.56
N GLY A 179 -12.59 9.58 53.26
CA GLY A 179 -13.76 9.27 54.11
C GLY A 179 -13.39 8.87 55.54
N SER A 180 -12.30 8.11 55.75
CA SER A 180 -11.84 7.82 57.11
C SER A 180 -11.25 9.06 57.79
N GLY A 181 -10.51 9.90 57.06
CA GLY A 181 -9.99 11.18 57.56
C GLY A 181 -11.10 12.12 58.02
N GLU A 182 -12.20 12.24 57.26
CA GLU A 182 -13.38 13.00 57.65
C GLU A 182 -14.02 12.45 58.94
N CYS A 183 -14.17 11.13 59.04
CA CYS A 183 -14.65 10.48 60.26
C CYS A 183 -13.74 10.79 61.45
N TRP A 184 -12.42 10.66 61.30
CA TRP A 184 -11.47 10.95 62.36
C TRP A 184 -11.52 12.42 62.79
N ALA A 185 -11.60 13.35 61.83
CA ALA A 185 -11.72 14.77 62.12
C ALA A 185 -13.03 15.11 62.87
N GLU A 186 -14.15 14.47 62.51
CA GLU A 186 -15.41 14.65 63.24
C GLU A 186 -15.29 14.13 64.67
N TRP A 187 -14.70 12.96 64.86
CA TRP A 187 -14.49 12.37 66.19
C TRP A 187 -13.57 13.22 67.05
N GLU A 188 -12.48 13.75 66.49
CA GLU A 188 -11.58 14.69 67.16
C GLU A 188 -12.33 15.97 67.55
N GLY A 189 -13.12 16.55 66.65
CA GLY A 189 -13.93 17.74 66.95
C GLY A 189 -14.97 17.51 68.07
N ARG A 190 -15.58 16.32 68.11
CA ARG A 190 -16.49 15.93 69.21
C ARG A 190 -15.74 15.73 70.53
N LEU A 191 -14.57 15.09 70.49
CA LEU A 191 -13.72 14.90 71.67
C LEU A 191 -13.28 16.25 72.24
N GLU A 192 -12.83 17.17 71.40
CA GLU A 192 -12.46 18.54 71.79
C GLU A 192 -13.68 19.30 72.36
N GLY A 193 -14.88 19.06 71.82
CA GLY A 193 -16.14 19.52 72.40
C GLY A 193 -16.32 19.09 73.86
N VAL A 194 -16.20 17.79 74.11
CA VAL A 194 -16.32 17.20 75.44
C VAL A 194 -15.21 17.70 76.37
N GLU A 195 -13.97 17.75 75.90
CA GLU A 195 -12.82 18.24 76.68
C GLU A 195 -13.03 19.69 77.12
N ARG A 196 -13.51 20.56 76.22
CA ARG A 196 -13.85 21.94 76.56
C ARG A 196 -14.95 22.03 77.61
N GLU A 197 -15.97 21.17 77.55
CA GLU A 197 -17.04 21.13 78.57
C GLU A 197 -16.55 20.63 79.93
N VAL A 198 -15.73 19.58 79.95
CA VAL A 198 -15.11 19.05 81.17
C VAL A 198 -14.26 20.13 81.82
N ARG A 199 -13.37 20.78 81.05
CA ARG A 199 -12.53 21.88 81.53
C ARG A 199 -13.35 23.05 82.09
N ARG A 200 -14.47 23.41 81.45
CA ARG A 200 -15.38 24.44 81.98
C ARG A 200 -15.98 24.04 83.34
N ARG A 201 -16.41 22.78 83.48
CA ARG A 201 -16.97 22.27 84.75
C ARG A 201 -15.92 22.20 85.85
N GLU A 202 -14.69 21.79 85.53
CA GLU A 202 -13.56 21.78 86.46
C GLU A 202 -13.27 23.19 86.98
N VAL A 203 -13.17 24.19 86.10
CA VAL A 203 -12.96 25.59 86.50
C VAL A 203 -14.09 26.10 87.40
N ILE A 204 -15.36 25.72 87.13
CA ILE A 204 -16.48 26.08 88.00
C ILE A 204 -16.36 25.38 89.36
N LYS A 205 -15.93 24.12 89.39
CA LYS A 205 -15.74 23.34 90.63
C LYS A 205 -14.60 23.92 91.47
N GLU A 206 -13.45 24.22 90.88
CA GLU A 206 -12.32 24.87 91.56
C GLU A 206 -12.71 26.24 92.13
N LYS A 207 -13.48 27.04 91.40
CA LYS A 207 -14.00 28.31 91.92
C LYS A 207 -14.92 28.12 93.12
N ARG A 208 -15.79 27.10 93.10
CA ARG A 208 -16.66 26.76 94.23
C ARG A 208 -15.88 26.23 95.43
N GLU A 209 -14.83 25.45 95.19
CA GLU A 209 -13.95 24.95 96.26
C GLU A 209 -13.10 26.06 96.89
N ASN A 210 -12.73 27.09 96.13
CA ASN A 210 -11.99 28.25 96.63
C ASN A 210 -12.88 29.34 97.28
N GLU A 211 -14.21 29.24 97.17
CA GLU A 211 -15.18 30.17 97.79
C GLU A 211 -15.72 29.68 99.15
N ILE A 212 -15.29 28.49 99.61
CA ILE A 212 -15.60 27.89 100.93
C ILE A 212 -14.39 28.01 101.85
#